data_AF-A0A1F5HIC7-F1
#
_entry.id   AF-A0A1F5HIC7-F1
#
_cell.length_a   1.000
_cell.length_b   1.000
_cell.length_c   1.000
_cell.angle_alpha   90.00
_cell.angle_beta   90.00
_cell.angle_gamma   90.00
#
_symmetry.space_group_name_H-M   'P 1'
#
loop_
_entity.id
_entity.type
_entity.pdbx_description
1 polymer ?
#
loop_
_entity_poly.entity_id
_entity_poly.type
_entity_poly.pdbx_seq_one_letter_code
_entity_poly.pdbx_strand_id
1 'polypeptide(L)'
;MDDVQSSRILGKIGLAILAVALADLFFLNYWIYKNENLNVKNGKLDKTREIAQESSPSPLILASPSLTDEPSLSPPSVAPTETKTVIEKQTQTIVQTAQKEIFVPMGSGSSNSNTFADLFGVEVTIDTSKYGAIDSVVFEASLWVEGGNGQAVARIRNVTDNNPYVESQISNNSGTGTVKTSGKIPFPLGQKTYRVQAKTDITNFAAHVENARLKITLK
;
A
#
# COMPACT_ATOMS: atom_id res chain seq x y z
N MET A 1 -48.69 -56.31 -7.48
CA MET A 1 -47.73 -56.86 -8.47
C MET A 1 -46.90 -55.71 -9.05
N ASP A 2 -46.46 -54.77 -8.20
CA ASP A 2 -46.16 -53.39 -8.66
C ASP A 2 -44.70 -52.96 -8.39
N ASP A 3 -43.93 -53.77 -7.65
CA ASP A 3 -42.55 -53.43 -7.27
C ASP A 3 -41.54 -53.60 -8.42
N VAL A 4 -41.82 -54.49 -9.37
CA VAL A 4 -40.86 -54.85 -10.44
C VAL A 4 -40.78 -53.76 -11.52
N GLN A 5 -41.85 -53.01 -11.76
CA GLN A 5 -41.83 -51.91 -12.74
C GLN A 5 -41.12 -50.67 -12.18
N SER A 6 -41.33 -50.34 -10.91
CA SER A 6 -40.74 -49.18 -10.25
C SER A 6 -39.21 -49.24 -10.18
N SER A 7 -38.64 -50.42 -9.90
CA SER A 7 -37.19 -50.64 -9.89
C SER A 7 -36.52 -50.39 -11.25
N ARG A 8 -37.19 -50.76 -12.35
CA ARG A 8 -36.67 -50.56 -13.72
C ARG A 8 -36.70 -49.09 -14.15
N ILE A 9 -37.64 -48.31 -13.64
CA ILE A 9 -37.77 -46.87 -13.94
C ILE A 9 -36.71 -46.08 -13.17
N LEU A 10 -36.52 -46.38 -11.87
CA LEU A 10 -35.50 -45.73 -11.04
C LEU A 10 -34.07 -46.01 -11.56
N GLY A 11 -33.79 -47.23 -12.03
CA GLY A 11 -32.49 -47.55 -12.64
C GLY A 11 -32.20 -46.73 -13.91
N LYS A 12 -33.21 -46.50 -14.76
CA LYS A 12 -33.07 -45.68 -15.98
C LYS A 12 -32.86 -44.21 -15.66
N ILE A 13 -33.54 -43.68 -14.65
CA ILE A 13 -33.37 -42.30 -14.20
C ILE A 13 -31.98 -42.09 -13.60
N GLY A 14 -31.50 -43.02 -12.77
CA GLY A 14 -30.15 -42.98 -12.22
C GLY A 14 -29.07 -43.00 -13.31
N LEU A 15 -29.24 -43.84 -14.33
CA LEU A 15 -28.33 -43.91 -15.48
C LEU A 15 -28.33 -42.59 -16.29
N ALA A 16 -29.50 -41.99 -16.48
CA ALA A 16 -29.62 -40.72 -17.20
C ALA A 16 -28.92 -39.56 -16.47
N ILE A 17 -29.09 -39.47 -15.14
CA ILE A 17 -28.41 -38.46 -14.32
C ILE A 17 -26.89 -38.65 -14.37
N LEU A 18 -26.41 -39.90 -14.29
CA LEU A 18 -24.99 -40.21 -14.40
C LEU A 18 -24.42 -39.81 -15.77
N ALA A 19 -25.15 -40.06 -16.86
CA ALA A 19 -24.73 -39.68 -18.20
C ALA A 19 -24.61 -38.15 -18.36
N VAL A 20 -25.55 -37.38 -17.80
CA VAL A 20 -25.50 -35.92 -17.82
C VAL A 20 -24.31 -35.39 -17.02
N ALA A 21 -24.06 -35.92 -15.82
CA ALA A 21 -22.92 -35.51 -14.99
C ALA A 21 -21.57 -35.78 -15.69
N LEU A 22 -21.43 -36.91 -16.38
CA LEU A 22 -20.22 -37.23 -17.14
C LEU A 22 -20.05 -36.33 -18.37
N ALA A 23 -21.13 -36.00 -19.06
CA ALA A 23 -21.09 -35.07 -20.19
C ALA A 23 -20.65 -33.66 -19.75
N ASP A 24 -21.17 -33.18 -18.60
CA ASP A 24 -20.84 -31.87 -18.06
C ASP A 24 -19.37 -31.78 -17.61
N LEU A 25 -18.85 -32.84 -16.97
CA LEU A 25 -17.43 -32.94 -16.62
C LEU A 25 -16.52 -32.93 -17.86
N PHE A 26 -16.93 -33.64 -18.92
CA PHE A 26 -16.17 -33.67 -20.17
C PHE A 26 -16.19 -32.32 -20.88
N PHE A 27 -17.33 -31.63 -20.86
CA PHE A 27 -17.49 -30.30 -21.45
C PHE A 27 -16.63 -29.26 -20.73
N LEU A 28 -16.65 -29.23 -19.39
CA LEU A 28 -15.80 -28.34 -18.58
C LEU A 28 -14.31 -28.58 -18.83
N ASN A 29 -13.90 -29.87 -18.84
CA ASN A 29 -12.51 -30.23 -19.08
C ASN A 29 -12.04 -29.84 -20.50
N TYR A 30 -12.90 -30.05 -21.52
CA TYR A 30 -12.61 -29.65 -22.89
C TYR A 30 -12.55 -28.12 -23.07
N TRP A 31 -13.44 -27.39 -22.39
CA TRP A 31 -13.48 -25.93 -22.50
C TRP A 31 -12.23 -25.28 -21.90
N ILE A 32 -11.75 -25.77 -20.76
CA ILE A 32 -10.49 -25.32 -20.13
C ILE A 32 -9.30 -25.56 -21.06
N TYR A 33 -9.17 -26.78 -21.61
CA TYR A 33 -8.07 -27.11 -22.53
C TYR A 33 -8.03 -26.23 -23.79
N LYS A 34 -9.19 -25.85 -24.32
CA LYS A 34 -9.27 -24.96 -25.49
C LYS A 34 -8.84 -23.53 -25.17
N ASN A 35 -9.15 -23.03 -23.96
CA ASN A 35 -8.83 -21.65 -23.56
C ASN A 35 -7.36 -21.45 -23.18
N GLU A 36 -6.63 -22.49 -22.78
CA GLU A 36 -5.19 -22.38 -22.45
C GLU A 36 -4.31 -22.06 -23.67
N ASN A 37 -4.77 -22.35 -24.89
CA ASN A 37 -4.02 -22.07 -26.13
C ASN A 37 -4.10 -20.60 -26.62
N LEU A 38 -4.80 -19.71 -25.91
CA LEU A 38 -4.98 -18.30 -26.32
C LEU A 38 -4.07 -17.30 -25.58
N ASN A 39 -3.25 -17.74 -24.60
CA ASN A 39 -2.49 -16.83 -23.73
C ASN A 39 -0.94 -16.98 -23.79
N VAL A 40 -0.39 -17.49 -24.89
CA VAL A 40 1.08 -17.69 -25.07
C VAL A 40 1.64 -16.98 -26.32
N LYS A 41 1.02 -15.89 -26.80
CA LYS A 41 1.46 -15.20 -28.04
C LYS A 41 1.74 -13.71 -27.94
N ASN A 42 1.97 -13.13 -26.76
CA ASN A 42 2.46 -11.74 -26.67
C ASN A 42 3.80 -11.69 -25.92
N GLY A 43 4.88 -11.91 -26.66
CA GLY A 43 6.25 -11.85 -26.13
C GLY A 43 7.34 -11.88 -27.21
N LYS A 44 7.29 -10.95 -28.17
CA LYS A 44 8.41 -10.62 -29.08
C LYS A 44 8.19 -9.20 -29.64
N LEU A 45 8.79 -8.15 -29.08
CA LEU A 45 10.14 -7.59 -29.33
C LEU A 45 10.13 -6.55 -30.47
N ASP A 46 10.30 -5.28 -30.10
CA ASP A 46 10.94 -4.18 -30.84
C ASP A 46 11.50 -3.24 -29.77
N LYS A 47 12.80 -3.10 -29.48
CA LYS A 47 14.01 -2.79 -30.27
C LYS A 47 14.02 -1.35 -30.85
N THR A 48 14.87 -0.54 -30.22
CA THR A 48 15.76 0.48 -30.82
C THR A 48 15.27 1.93 -30.99
N ARG A 49 15.71 2.75 -30.00
CA ARG A 49 16.54 3.98 -30.10
C ARG A 49 15.94 5.28 -30.67
N GLU A 50 15.93 6.33 -29.84
CA GLU A 50 16.50 7.63 -30.23
C GLU A 50 17.00 8.40 -28.99
N ILE A 51 18.30 8.69 -28.97
CA ILE A 51 18.91 9.64 -28.01
C ILE A 51 18.96 10.95 -28.77
N ALA A 52 18.09 11.90 -28.41
CA ALA A 52 18.24 13.29 -28.80
C ALA A 52 19.01 14.02 -27.69
N GLN A 53 20.27 14.30 -28.02
CA GLN A 53 21.15 15.22 -27.31
C GLN A 53 20.74 16.63 -27.73
N GLU A 54 20.19 17.44 -26.83
CA GLU A 54 19.99 18.87 -27.07
C GLU A 54 20.62 19.69 -25.94
N SER A 55 21.25 20.76 -26.39
CA SER A 55 22.33 21.52 -25.77
C SER A 55 21.90 22.46 -24.65
N SER A 56 22.76 22.52 -23.62
CA SER A 56 22.84 23.60 -22.63
C SER A 56 22.95 24.98 -23.29
N PRO A 57 22.35 26.02 -22.67
CA PRO A 57 23.12 27.21 -22.36
C PRO A 57 23.06 27.60 -20.87
N SER A 58 24.22 28.04 -20.39
CA SER A 58 24.57 28.51 -19.03
C SER A 58 23.95 29.88 -18.68
N PRO A 59 24.05 30.33 -17.41
CA PRO A 59 23.05 31.19 -16.75
C PRO A 59 23.35 32.69 -16.86
N LEU A 60 22.28 33.49 -16.76
CA LEU A 60 22.35 34.93 -16.53
C LEU A 60 22.19 35.24 -15.04
N ILE A 61 23.26 35.75 -14.46
CA ILE A 61 23.35 36.38 -13.14
C ILE A 61 22.74 37.77 -13.26
N LEU A 62 21.79 38.15 -12.39
CA LEU A 62 21.56 39.56 -12.07
C LEU A 62 21.00 39.78 -10.66
N ALA A 63 21.85 40.42 -9.86
CA ALA A 63 21.59 41.41 -8.82
C ALA A 63 20.74 41.04 -7.59
N SER A 64 21.47 40.84 -6.49
CA SER A 64 21.09 41.14 -5.11
C SER A 64 20.90 42.65 -4.90
N PRO A 65 19.95 43.08 -4.05
CA PRO A 65 20.20 44.14 -3.07
C PRO A 65 19.81 43.66 -1.67
N SER A 66 20.78 43.51 -0.78
CA SER A 66 21.20 44.50 0.23
C SER A 66 20.21 44.64 1.38
N LEU A 67 20.67 44.15 2.54
CA LEU A 67 20.14 44.35 3.88
C LEU A 67 20.08 45.84 4.21
N THR A 68 18.96 46.27 4.80
CA THR A 68 18.91 47.48 5.61
C THR A 68 18.31 47.08 6.95
N ASP A 69 19.19 46.90 7.93
CA ASP A 69 18.86 46.90 9.34
C ASP A 69 18.47 48.34 9.75
N GLU A 70 17.29 48.51 10.35
CA GLU A 70 17.01 49.68 11.18
C GLU A 70 16.34 49.22 12.49
N PRO A 71 17.07 49.19 13.62
CA PRO A 71 16.50 48.91 14.92
C PRO A 71 15.95 50.20 15.55
N SER A 72 14.63 50.32 15.65
CA SER A 72 14.01 51.38 16.46
C SER A 72 13.97 50.95 17.93
N LEU A 73 14.89 51.53 18.70
CA LEU A 73 14.90 51.50 20.16
C LEU A 73 13.98 52.62 20.70
N SER A 74 13.07 52.28 21.60
CA SER A 74 12.39 53.24 22.49
C SER A 74 12.18 52.59 23.86
N PRO A 75 12.84 53.08 24.93
CA PRO A 75 12.66 52.63 26.32
C PRO A 75 11.68 53.56 27.10
N PRO A 76 11.44 53.33 28.41
CA PRO A 76 10.28 52.65 29.00
C PRO A 76 9.27 53.61 29.66
N SER A 77 7.99 53.23 29.75
CA SER A 77 7.02 53.92 30.62
C SER A 77 6.85 53.14 31.92
N VAL A 78 7.19 53.80 33.03
CA VAL A 78 7.20 53.29 34.40
C VAL A 78 5.95 53.79 35.12
N ALA A 79 5.06 52.89 35.57
CA ALA A 79 4.03 53.13 36.58
C ALA A 79 3.46 51.79 37.11
N PRO A 80 2.79 51.73 38.27
CA PRO A 80 3.35 51.23 39.52
C PRO A 80 2.92 49.79 39.86
N THR A 81 3.80 49.15 40.63
CA THR A 81 3.70 47.84 41.27
C THR A 81 2.42 47.66 42.08
N GLU A 82 1.53 46.77 41.61
CA GLU A 82 0.57 46.08 42.49
C GLU A 82 1.17 44.73 42.89
N THR A 83 1.54 44.62 44.17
CA THR A 83 1.96 43.36 44.80
C THR A 83 0.75 42.42 44.90
N LYS A 84 0.52 41.63 43.85
CA LYS A 84 -0.34 40.44 43.94
C LYS A 84 0.46 39.29 44.53
N THR A 85 -0.01 38.77 45.65
CA THR A 85 0.45 37.54 46.27
C THR A 85 0.31 36.39 45.27
N VAL A 86 1.43 35.95 44.70
CA VAL A 86 1.50 34.79 43.80
C VAL A 86 1.39 33.54 44.67
N ILE A 87 0.24 32.89 44.61
CA ILE A 87 0.10 31.50 45.06
C ILE A 87 0.86 30.66 44.03
N GLU A 88 2.03 30.12 44.41
CA GLU A 88 2.78 29.14 43.61
C GLU A 88 1.92 27.88 43.46
N LYS A 89 1.10 27.86 42.42
CA LYS A 89 0.58 26.61 41.87
C LYS A 89 1.79 25.90 41.26
N GLN A 90 2.27 24.85 41.91
CA GLN A 90 3.26 23.94 41.33
C GLN A 90 2.71 23.40 40.01
N THR A 91 3.11 24.04 38.92
CA THR A 91 2.89 23.54 37.57
C THR A 91 3.87 22.39 37.40
N GLN A 92 3.40 21.15 37.49
CA GLN A 92 4.19 20.01 37.02
C GLN A 92 4.45 20.24 35.53
N THR A 93 5.69 20.57 35.18
CA THR A 93 6.13 20.62 33.80
C THR A 93 6.15 19.19 33.29
N ILE A 94 5.06 18.76 32.65
CA ILE A 94 5.05 17.54 31.85
C ILE A 94 5.99 17.83 30.68
N VAL A 95 7.21 17.29 30.75
CA VAL A 95 8.14 17.32 29.63
C VAL A 95 7.59 16.38 28.57
N GLN A 96 6.81 16.92 27.64
CA GLN A 96 6.40 16.21 26.45
C GLN A 96 7.59 16.18 25.51
N THR A 97 8.36 15.09 25.53
CA THR A 97 9.33 14.84 24.47
C THR A 97 8.57 14.71 23.15
N ALA A 98 8.88 15.59 22.20
CA ALA A 98 8.31 15.52 20.87
C ALA A 98 8.75 14.21 20.20
N GLN A 99 7.81 13.27 20.02
CA GLN A 99 8.08 12.04 19.28
C GLN A 99 8.37 12.39 17.82
N LYS A 100 9.54 11.95 17.34
CA LYS A 100 9.96 12.20 15.97
C LYS A 100 9.35 11.14 15.05
N GLU A 101 8.64 11.58 14.01
CA GLU A 101 8.11 10.72 12.96
C GLU A 101 8.98 10.81 11.70
N ILE A 102 9.21 9.66 11.06
CA ILE A 102 9.95 9.56 9.80
C ILE A 102 9.06 8.82 8.80
N PHE A 103 8.89 9.42 7.63
CA PHE A 103 8.14 8.82 6.53
C PHE A 103 9.12 8.31 5.48
N VAL A 104 9.05 7.01 5.19
CA VAL A 104 9.85 6.36 4.16
C VAL A 104 8.95 6.03 2.97
N PRO A 105 9.05 6.77 1.85
CA PRO A 105 8.23 6.50 0.68
C PRO A 105 8.62 5.17 0.03
N MET A 106 7.62 4.40 -0.39
CA MET A 106 7.77 3.15 -1.12
C MET A 106 7.30 3.26 -2.57
N GLY A 107 6.39 4.19 -2.88
CA GLY A 107 5.94 4.49 -4.24
C GLY A 107 4.46 4.18 -4.48
N SER A 108 4.13 3.82 -5.72
CA SER A 108 2.77 3.55 -6.18
C SER A 108 2.77 2.41 -7.20
N GLY A 109 1.68 1.66 -7.27
CA GLY A 109 1.51 0.57 -8.22
C GLY A 109 0.09 0.02 -8.21
N SER A 110 -0.20 -0.94 -9.08
CA SER A 110 -1.51 -1.57 -9.13
C SER A 110 -1.40 -3.07 -9.39
N SER A 111 -2.44 -3.80 -8.99
CA SER A 111 -2.56 -5.23 -9.28
C SER A 111 -4.02 -5.61 -9.52
N ASN A 112 -4.26 -6.42 -10.54
CA ASN A 112 -5.54 -7.04 -10.85
C ASN A 112 -5.62 -8.50 -10.36
N SER A 113 -4.69 -8.93 -9.51
CA SER A 113 -4.63 -10.29 -8.98
C SER A 113 -5.66 -10.52 -7.87
N ASN A 114 -6.27 -11.71 -7.85
CA ASN A 114 -7.16 -12.14 -6.75
C ASN A 114 -6.41 -12.67 -5.52
N THR A 115 -5.11 -12.95 -5.68
CA THR A 115 -4.19 -13.26 -4.58
C THR A 115 -3.19 -12.12 -4.38
N PHE A 116 -2.53 -12.04 -3.22
CA PHE A 116 -1.49 -11.04 -3.00
C PHE A 116 -0.35 -11.18 -4.00
N ALA A 117 -0.23 -10.20 -4.89
CA ALA A 117 0.84 -10.09 -5.86
C ALA A 117 1.77 -8.94 -5.49
N ASP A 118 3.07 -9.14 -5.74
CA ASP A 118 4.09 -8.12 -5.53
C ASP A 118 3.88 -6.95 -6.50
N LEU A 119 3.91 -5.72 -5.98
CA LEU A 119 3.94 -4.52 -6.81
C LEU A 119 5.39 -4.21 -7.19
N PHE A 120 5.73 -4.40 -8.47
CA PHE A 120 7.06 -4.07 -8.99
C PHE A 120 7.36 -2.59 -8.83
N GLY A 121 8.56 -2.27 -8.34
CA GLY A 121 8.99 -0.88 -8.10
C GLY A 121 8.42 -0.24 -6.83
N VAL A 122 7.64 -0.97 -6.02
CA VAL A 122 7.10 -0.49 -4.74
C VAL A 122 7.79 -1.20 -3.57
N GLU A 123 9.08 -0.92 -3.42
CA GLU A 123 9.94 -1.55 -2.41
C GLU A 123 10.93 -0.56 -1.79
N VAL A 124 11.36 -0.86 -0.56
CA VAL A 124 12.38 -0.09 0.12
C VAL A 124 13.25 -0.98 1.00
N THR A 125 14.54 -0.68 1.04
CA THR A 125 15.49 -1.31 1.96
C THR A 125 15.73 -0.38 3.14
N ILE A 126 15.42 -0.84 4.33
CA ILE A 126 15.55 -0.09 5.58
C ILE A 126 16.56 -0.81 6.47
N ASP A 127 17.51 -0.05 7.00
CA ASP A 127 18.47 -0.50 7.98
C ASP A 127 18.15 0.14 9.32
N THR A 128 17.59 -0.64 10.24
CA THR A 128 17.13 -0.14 11.55
C THR A 128 18.28 0.40 12.40
N SER A 129 19.54 0.01 12.15
CA SER A 129 20.69 0.51 12.88
C SER A 129 20.97 2.00 12.62
N LYS A 130 20.40 2.55 11.53
CA LYS A 130 20.50 3.97 11.17
C LYS A 130 19.44 4.85 11.85
N TYR A 131 18.51 4.23 12.58
CA TYR A 131 17.44 4.92 13.28
C TYR A 131 17.73 4.91 14.79
N GLY A 132 17.18 5.91 15.50
CA GLY A 132 17.15 5.88 16.96
C GLY A 132 16.24 4.76 17.48
N ALA A 133 16.00 4.74 18.80
CA ALA A 133 15.09 3.77 19.38
C ALA A 133 13.68 3.90 18.76
N ILE A 134 13.25 2.89 18.02
CA ILE A 134 11.95 2.85 17.34
C ILE A 134 10.88 2.51 18.38
N ASP A 135 9.81 3.30 18.43
CA ASP A 135 8.59 3.00 19.19
C ASP A 135 7.64 2.13 18.37
N SER A 136 7.34 2.53 17.14
CA SER A 136 6.42 1.81 16.27
C SER A 136 6.67 2.09 14.78
N VAL A 137 6.22 1.13 13.96
CA VAL A 137 6.22 1.24 12.50
C VAL A 137 4.83 0.88 12.01
N VAL A 138 4.26 1.71 11.13
CA VAL A 138 2.96 1.46 10.49
C VAL A 138 3.07 1.68 8.98
N PHE A 139 2.25 0.95 8.22
CA PHE A 139 2.12 1.12 6.79
C PHE A 139 0.97 2.08 6.48
N GLU A 140 1.21 3.03 5.58
CA GLU A 140 0.21 3.94 5.07
C GLU A 140 0.22 3.94 3.55
N ALA A 141 -0.98 3.96 2.94
CA ALA A 141 -1.11 4.20 1.51
C ALA A 141 -2.51 4.74 1.19
N SER A 142 -2.62 5.48 0.09
CA SER A 142 -3.89 5.75 -0.58
C SER A 142 -4.28 4.51 -1.38
N LEU A 143 -5.46 3.96 -1.10
CA LEU A 143 -5.93 2.72 -1.68
C LEU A 143 -7.29 2.96 -2.34
N TRP A 144 -7.50 2.41 -3.53
CA TRP A 144 -8.79 2.41 -4.21
C TRP A 144 -8.90 1.22 -5.17
N VAL A 145 -10.14 0.87 -5.52
CA VAL A 145 -10.43 -0.18 -6.49
C VAL A 145 -11.04 0.45 -7.73
N GLU A 146 -10.62 0.00 -8.90
CA GLU A 146 -11.08 0.55 -10.17
C GLU A 146 -12.61 0.54 -10.28
N GLY A 147 -13.19 1.71 -10.59
CA GLY A 147 -14.64 1.89 -10.69
C GLY A 147 -15.43 1.66 -9.39
N GLY A 148 -14.78 1.46 -8.24
CA GLY A 148 -15.44 1.18 -6.96
C GLY A 148 -16.06 -0.21 -6.85
N ASN A 149 -15.64 -1.15 -7.72
CA ASN A 149 -16.20 -2.50 -7.75
C ASN A 149 -15.31 -3.49 -6.99
N GLY A 150 -15.83 -4.07 -5.90
CA GLY A 150 -15.11 -5.03 -5.07
C GLY A 150 -14.32 -4.36 -3.95
N GLN A 151 -13.15 -4.90 -3.63
CA GLN A 151 -12.27 -4.40 -2.58
C GLN A 151 -10.81 -4.49 -3.02
N ALA A 152 -10.09 -3.38 -2.87
CA ALA A 152 -8.65 -3.33 -2.94
C ALA A 152 -8.07 -3.62 -1.56
N VAL A 153 -7.05 -4.47 -1.50
CA VAL A 153 -6.33 -4.83 -0.27
C VAL A 153 -4.84 -4.73 -0.54
N ALA A 154 -4.12 -4.05 0.34
CA ALA A 154 -2.65 -3.94 0.27
C ALA A 154 -2.02 -4.36 1.60
N ARG A 155 -0.80 -4.88 1.54
CA ARG A 155 0.03 -5.22 2.71
C ARG A 155 1.51 -5.11 2.36
N ILE A 156 2.37 -5.16 3.36
CA ILE A 156 3.82 -5.26 3.21
C ILE A 156 4.27 -6.71 3.40
N ARG A 157 5.30 -7.08 2.65
CA ARG A 157 6.09 -8.30 2.84
C ARG A 157 7.55 -7.93 3.05
N ASN A 158 8.17 -8.54 4.06
CA ASN A 158 9.62 -8.57 4.19
C ASN A 158 10.17 -9.59 3.18
N VAL A 159 10.84 -9.09 2.14
CA VAL A 159 11.42 -9.89 1.07
C VAL A 159 12.65 -10.64 1.56
N THR A 160 13.45 -10.01 2.42
CA THR A 160 14.68 -10.61 2.98
C THR A 160 14.40 -11.88 3.76
N ASP A 161 13.35 -11.88 4.58
CA ASP A 161 12.97 -13.02 5.43
C ASP A 161 11.80 -13.82 4.86
N ASN A 162 11.36 -13.49 3.64
CA ASN A 162 10.22 -14.11 2.98
C ASN A 162 8.92 -14.12 3.84
N ASN A 163 8.70 -13.06 4.63
CA ASN A 163 7.61 -13.01 5.61
C ASN A 163 6.58 -11.92 5.26
N PRO A 164 5.33 -12.28 4.91
CA PRO A 164 4.26 -11.30 4.77
C PRO A 164 3.77 -10.81 6.14
N TYR A 165 3.64 -9.49 6.31
CA TYR A 165 3.10 -8.92 7.54
C TYR A 165 1.60 -8.72 7.42
N VAL A 166 0.84 -9.58 8.10
CA VAL A 166 -0.63 -9.52 8.08
C VAL A 166 -1.14 -8.29 8.83
N GLU A 167 -0.39 -7.85 9.85
CA GLU A 167 -0.68 -6.66 10.66
C GLU A 167 -0.60 -5.36 9.85
N SER A 168 0.11 -5.40 8.72
CA SER A 168 0.25 -4.29 7.78
C SER A 168 -0.91 -4.17 6.79
N GLN A 169 -1.89 -5.08 6.83
CA GLN A 169 -2.95 -5.10 5.84
C GLN A 169 -3.89 -3.88 5.98
N ILE A 170 -4.16 -3.23 4.86
CA ILE A 170 -5.12 -2.15 4.70
C ILE A 170 -6.07 -2.47 3.54
N SER A 171 -7.31 -2.01 3.62
CA SER A 171 -8.32 -2.26 2.61
C SER A 171 -9.20 -1.05 2.33
N ASN A 172 -9.68 -0.94 1.09
CA ASN A 172 -10.66 0.05 0.68
C ASN A 172 -11.56 -0.51 -0.41
N ASN A 173 -12.83 -0.15 -0.40
CA ASN A 173 -13.84 -0.58 -1.37
C ASN A 173 -14.41 0.59 -2.18
N SER A 174 -13.76 1.76 -2.13
CA SER A 174 -14.15 2.93 -2.90
C SER A 174 -13.43 3.01 -4.25
N GLY A 175 -14.09 3.63 -5.23
CA GLY A 175 -13.47 4.08 -6.48
C GLY A 175 -12.56 5.30 -6.34
N THR A 176 -12.49 5.89 -5.15
CA THR A 176 -11.67 7.05 -4.83
C THR A 176 -10.55 6.71 -3.86
N GLY A 177 -9.35 7.22 -4.16
CA GLY A 177 -8.17 7.08 -3.33
C GLY A 177 -8.40 7.58 -1.91
N THR A 178 -8.27 6.68 -0.93
CA THR A 178 -8.41 7.00 0.49
C THR A 178 -7.18 6.53 1.23
N VAL A 179 -6.56 7.42 2.01
CA VAL A 179 -5.42 7.06 2.86
C VAL A 179 -5.90 6.13 3.98
N LYS A 180 -5.27 4.96 4.07
CA LYS A 180 -5.47 3.98 5.12
C LYS A 180 -4.14 3.76 5.84
N THR A 181 -4.22 3.59 7.16
CA THR A 181 -3.09 3.28 8.03
C THR A 181 -3.30 1.91 8.65
N SER A 182 -2.25 1.09 8.67
CA SER A 182 -2.29 -0.27 9.22
C SER A 182 -2.16 -0.28 10.75
N GLY A 183 -2.21 -1.48 11.33
CA GLY A 183 -1.71 -1.71 12.68
C GLY A 183 -0.18 -1.56 12.78
N LYS A 184 0.34 -1.69 14.01
CA LYS A 184 1.79 -1.72 14.25
C LYS A 184 2.39 -3.00 13.65
N ILE A 185 3.47 -2.84 12.90
CA ILE A 185 4.15 -3.91 12.18
C ILE A 185 5.40 -4.32 12.96
N PRO A 186 5.67 -5.62 13.13
CA PRO A 186 6.94 -6.07 13.70
C PRO A 186 8.08 -5.68 12.75
N PHE A 187 9.06 -4.96 13.27
CA PHE A 187 10.16 -4.43 12.47
C PHE A 187 11.49 -4.97 13.02
N PRO A 188 11.98 -6.12 12.52
CA PRO A 188 13.17 -6.77 13.04
C PRO A 188 14.41 -5.92 12.80
N LEU A 189 15.42 -6.14 13.65
CA LEU A 189 16.68 -5.40 13.58
C LEU A 189 17.48 -5.79 12.31
N GLY A 190 18.25 -4.82 11.83
CA GLY A 190 19.17 -4.95 10.71
C GLY A 190 18.64 -4.36 9.41
N GLN A 191 19.32 -4.70 8.32
CA GLN A 191 18.93 -4.29 6.96
C GLN A 191 17.93 -5.29 6.38
N LYS A 192 16.73 -4.80 6.06
CA LYS A 192 15.64 -5.59 5.49
C LYS A 192 14.99 -4.87 4.33
N THR A 193 14.59 -5.63 3.31
CA THR A 193 13.87 -5.12 2.15
C THR A 193 12.40 -5.43 2.31
N TYR A 194 11.56 -4.40 2.19
CA TYR A 194 10.12 -4.47 2.31
C TYR A 194 9.49 -4.12 0.97
N ARG A 195 8.51 -4.91 0.54
CA ARG A 195 7.78 -4.72 -0.71
C ARG A 195 6.29 -4.70 -0.46
N VAL A 196 5.58 -3.83 -1.17
CA VAL A 196 4.11 -3.79 -1.12
C VAL A 196 3.55 -4.91 -1.99
N GLN A 197 2.56 -5.60 -1.44
CA GLN A 197 1.70 -6.53 -2.17
C GLN A 197 0.29 -5.99 -2.22
N ALA A 198 -0.40 -6.21 -3.32
CA ALA A 198 -1.82 -5.86 -3.46
C ALA A 198 -2.63 -7.02 -4.05
N LYS A 199 -3.92 -7.02 -3.74
CA LYS A 199 -4.92 -7.87 -4.38
C LYS A 199 -6.24 -7.12 -4.53
N THR A 200 -7.05 -7.57 -5.45
CA THR A 200 -8.45 -7.18 -5.63
C THR A 200 -9.34 -8.40 -5.45
N ASP A 201 -10.58 -8.24 -5.03
CA ASP A 201 -11.52 -9.36 -4.98
C ASP A 201 -12.08 -9.72 -6.38
N ILE A 202 -12.01 -8.80 -7.34
CA ILE A 202 -12.52 -8.99 -8.70
C ILE A 202 -11.42 -8.63 -9.70
N THR A 203 -10.92 -9.61 -10.45
CA THR A 203 -9.73 -9.47 -11.31
C THR A 203 -9.87 -8.51 -12.50
N ASN A 204 -11.09 -8.05 -12.79
CA ASN A 204 -11.34 -7.05 -13.84
C ASN A 204 -11.24 -5.60 -13.32
N PHE A 205 -11.10 -5.41 -12.00
CA PHE A 205 -11.00 -4.10 -11.38
C PHE A 205 -9.73 -4.04 -10.55
N ALA A 206 -8.72 -3.32 -11.04
CA ALA A 206 -7.43 -3.29 -10.38
C ALA A 206 -7.50 -2.64 -8.99
N ALA A 207 -6.72 -3.19 -8.05
CA ALA A 207 -6.40 -2.53 -6.80
C ALA A 207 -5.25 -1.56 -7.03
N HIS A 208 -5.49 -0.28 -6.78
CA HIS A 208 -4.50 0.78 -6.93
C HIS A 208 -3.97 1.20 -5.57
N VAL A 209 -2.64 1.16 -5.43
CA VAL A 209 -1.92 1.61 -4.24
C VAL A 209 -1.11 2.83 -4.63
N GLU A 210 -1.34 3.94 -3.96
CA GLU A 210 -0.67 5.21 -4.21
C GLU A 210 -0.07 5.76 -2.92
N ASN A 211 1.03 6.50 -3.05
CA ASN A 211 1.65 7.19 -1.93
C ASN A 211 1.97 6.22 -0.76
N ALA A 212 2.34 4.98 -1.11
CA ALA A 212 2.70 3.96 -0.15
C ALA A 212 3.94 4.41 0.63
N ARG A 213 3.89 4.32 1.95
CA ARG A 213 4.97 4.73 2.83
C ARG A 213 4.96 3.96 4.15
N LEU A 214 6.13 3.84 4.76
CA LEU A 214 6.28 3.42 6.15
C LEU A 214 6.39 4.66 7.03
N LYS A 215 5.56 4.74 8.07
CA LYS A 215 5.69 5.74 9.13
C LYS A 215 6.39 5.09 10.32
N ILE A 216 7.57 5.60 10.66
CA ILE A 216 8.39 5.16 11.78
C ILE A 216 8.31 6.24 12.86
N THR A 217 7.82 5.88 14.04
CA THR A 217 7.79 6.74 15.22
C THR A 217 8.94 6.35 16.14
N LEU A 218 9.76 7.33 16.53
CA LEU A 218 10.85 7.15 17.48
C LEU A 218 10.38 7.43 18.92
N LYS A 219 11.08 6.83 19.89
CA LYS A 219 10.86 7.04 21.33
C LYS A 219 11.34 8.41 21.80
#